data_AF-A0A850NMF1-F1
#
_entry.id   AF-A0A850NMF1-F1
#
_cell.length_a   1.000
_cell.length_b   1.000
_cell.length_c   1.000
_cell.angle_alpha   90.00
_cell.angle_beta   90.00
_cell.angle_gamma   90.00
#
_symmetry.space_group_name_H-M   'P 1'
#
loop_
_entity.id
_entity.type
_entity.pdbx_description
1 polymer ?
#
loop_
_entity_poly.entity_id
_entity_poly.type
_entity_poly.pdbx_seq_one_letter_code
_entity_poly.pdbx_strand_id
1 'polypeptide(L)'
;MAFSTRLVTALIGAYLDLTLRTVRWRLVVDPSAQAVIDGDLQAVAVLWHEFLPFGPALWREAIRAGNPRRLHVMVSRHRDGQALARLFARWGLEVIAGSSDRVRADGGTRPKGGATALR
;
A
#
# COMPACT_ATOMS: atom_id res chain seq x y z
N MET A 1 -3.27 -24.73 -10.62
CA MET A 1 -3.83 -23.36 -10.55
C MET A 1 -2.90 -22.30 -9.92
N ALA A 2 -2.06 -22.60 -8.93
CA ALA A 2 -1.20 -21.60 -8.25
C ALA A 2 -0.09 -20.96 -9.13
N PHE A 3 0.40 -21.68 -10.15
CA PHE A 3 1.42 -21.17 -11.08
C PHE A 3 0.92 -19.97 -11.91
N SER A 4 -0.32 -20.05 -12.38
CA SER A 4 -0.96 -19.00 -13.18
C SER A 4 -1.07 -17.68 -12.38
N THR A 5 -1.51 -17.75 -11.13
CA THR A 5 -1.63 -16.55 -10.28
C THR A 5 -0.29 -15.88 -10.03
N ARG A 6 0.79 -16.65 -9.81
CA ARG A 6 2.14 -16.10 -9.61
C ARG A 6 2.67 -15.42 -10.86
N LEU A 7 2.47 -16.03 -12.03
CA LEU A 7 2.85 -15.46 -13.31
C LEU A 7 2.09 -14.16 -13.57
N VAL A 8 0.78 -14.15 -13.36
CA VAL A 8 -0.05 -12.94 -13.52
C VAL A 8 0.40 -11.83 -12.58
N THR A 9 0.63 -12.11 -11.30
CA THR A 9 1.15 -11.09 -10.35
C THR A 9 2.52 -10.57 -10.78
N ALA A 10 3.40 -11.43 -11.28
CA ALA A 10 4.71 -11.02 -11.77
C ALA A 10 4.62 -10.13 -13.01
N LEU A 11 3.75 -10.47 -13.97
CA LEU A 11 3.51 -9.68 -15.17
C LEU A 11 2.91 -8.30 -14.84
N ILE A 12 1.94 -8.25 -13.93
CA ILE A 12 1.37 -6.99 -13.42
C ILE A 12 2.46 -6.16 -12.75
N GLY A 13 3.31 -6.79 -11.92
CA GLY A 13 4.44 -6.11 -11.28
C GLY A 13 5.43 -5.52 -12.27
N ALA A 14 5.80 -6.28 -13.30
CA ALA A 14 6.71 -5.82 -14.35
C ALA A 14 6.09 -4.68 -15.18
N TYR A 15 4.80 -4.78 -15.51
CA TYR A 15 4.07 -3.73 -16.23
C TYR A 15 4.01 -2.43 -15.43
N LEU A 16 3.71 -2.52 -14.13
CA LEU A 16 3.70 -1.36 -13.25
C LEU A 16 5.09 -0.80 -13.03
N ASP A 17 6.12 -1.64 -12.85
CA ASP A 17 7.52 -1.18 -12.80
C ASP A 17 7.91 -0.39 -14.04
N LEU A 18 7.55 -0.90 -15.22
CA LEU A 18 7.79 -0.20 -16.49
C LEU A 18 7.07 1.14 -16.50
N THR A 19 5.76 1.15 -16.23
CA THR A 19 4.93 2.36 -16.23
C THR A 19 5.44 3.41 -15.24
N LEU A 20 5.76 3.00 -14.00
CA LEU A 20 6.28 3.88 -12.96
C LEU A 20 7.62 4.49 -13.36
N ARG A 21 8.45 3.79 -14.14
CA ARG A 21 9.77 4.27 -14.61
C ARG A 21 9.69 5.14 -15.86
N THR A 22 8.79 4.84 -16.79
CA THR A 22 8.73 5.49 -18.10
C THR A 22 7.81 6.70 -18.13
N VAL A 23 6.78 6.73 -17.27
CA VAL A 23 5.90 7.89 -17.12
C VAL A 23 6.60 8.97 -16.30
N ARG A 24 6.52 10.20 -16.78
CA ARG A 24 6.93 11.38 -16.00
C ARG A 24 5.82 11.72 -15.02
N TRP A 25 6.13 11.71 -13.74
CA TRP A 25 5.19 12.00 -12.67
C TRP A 25 5.34 13.46 -12.26
N ARG A 26 4.20 14.13 -12.07
CA ARG A 26 4.14 15.41 -11.38
C ARG A 26 3.25 15.24 -10.18
N LEU A 27 3.84 15.33 -8.99
CA LEU A 27 3.08 15.40 -7.76
C LEU A 27 2.64 16.85 -7.55
N VAL A 28 1.33 17.07 -7.50
CA VAL A 28 0.76 18.37 -7.14
C VAL A 28 0.24 18.23 -5.71
N VAL A 29 0.82 19.02 -4.80
CA VAL A 29 0.54 18.97 -3.38
C VAL A 29 -0.12 20.28 -3.01
N ASP A 30 -1.24 20.20 -2.28
CA ASP A 30 -1.80 21.39 -1.65
C ASP A 30 -0.82 21.92 -0.59
N PRO A 31 -0.59 23.24 -0.47
CA PRO A 31 0.36 23.78 0.50
C PRO A 31 0.15 23.29 1.94
N SER A 32 -1.10 23.02 2.34
CA SER A 32 -1.43 22.49 3.67
C SER A 32 -0.95 21.04 3.89
N ALA A 33 -0.75 20.27 2.83
CA ALA A 33 -0.30 18.89 2.88
C ALA A 33 1.23 18.74 2.68
N GLN A 34 1.95 19.83 2.40
CA GLN A 34 3.39 19.78 2.14
C GLN A 34 4.17 19.20 3.33
N ALA A 35 3.82 19.57 4.55
CA ALA A 35 4.43 19.04 5.77
C ALA A 35 4.28 17.51 5.93
N VAL A 36 3.27 16.89 5.31
CA VAL A 36 3.14 15.43 5.27
C VAL A 36 4.13 14.83 4.28
N ILE A 37 4.31 15.47 3.12
CA ILE A 37 5.25 15.04 2.08
C ILE A 37 6.69 15.20 2.56
N ASP A 38 7.00 16.25 3.31
CA ASP A 38 8.33 16.48 3.88
C ASP A 38 8.62 15.55 5.09
N GLY A 39 7.56 14.95 5.66
CA GLY A 39 7.65 13.99 6.76
C GLY A 39 7.58 14.59 8.16
N ASP A 40 7.28 15.89 8.24
CA ASP A 40 7.07 16.65 9.47
C ASP A 40 5.77 16.24 10.18
N LEU A 41 4.74 15.84 9.41
CA LEU A 41 3.45 15.39 9.92
C LEU A 41 3.13 13.95 9.53
N GLN A 42 2.43 13.25 10.43
CA GLN A 42 1.80 11.98 10.14
C GLN A 42 0.43 12.19 9.49
N ALA A 43 0.06 11.33 8.55
CA ALA A 43 -1.24 11.39 7.89
C ALA A 43 -1.76 9.99 7.55
N VAL A 44 -3.08 9.92 7.37
CA VAL A 44 -3.74 8.76 6.74
C VAL A 44 -4.02 9.13 5.29
N ALA A 45 -3.34 8.46 4.37
CA ALA A 45 -3.63 8.61 2.95
C ALA A 45 -4.85 7.77 2.57
N VAL A 46 -5.85 8.41 1.96
CA VAL A 46 -7.01 7.74 1.39
C VAL A 46 -6.90 7.78 -0.12
N LEU A 47 -6.89 6.61 -0.75
CA LEU A 47 -6.82 6.44 -2.20
C LEU A 47 -8.11 5.79 -2.67
N TRP A 48 -8.69 6.33 -3.74
CA TRP A 48 -9.75 5.61 -4.44
C TRP A 48 -9.20 4.35 -5.08
N HIS A 49 -10.07 3.36 -5.29
CA HIS A 49 -9.65 2.01 -5.66
C HIS A 49 -8.96 1.96 -7.03
N GLU A 50 -9.45 2.77 -7.97
CA GLU A 50 -8.89 2.96 -9.30
C GLU A 50 -7.47 3.56 -9.25
N PHE A 51 -7.11 4.23 -8.14
CA PHE A 51 -5.81 4.86 -7.99
C PHE A 51 -4.81 4.10 -7.10
N LEU A 52 -5.17 2.92 -6.58
CA LEU A 52 -4.27 2.11 -5.77
C LEU A 52 -2.90 1.80 -6.43
N PRO A 53 -2.83 1.52 -7.75
CA PRO A 53 -1.54 1.28 -8.41
C PRO A 53 -0.61 2.51 -8.44
N PHE A 54 -1.13 3.72 -8.17
CA PHE A 54 -0.34 4.95 -8.12
C PHE A 54 0.21 5.28 -6.74
N GLY A 55 -0.25 4.62 -5.68
CA GLY A 55 0.30 4.77 -4.33
C GLY A 55 1.84 4.64 -4.27
N PRO A 56 2.46 3.65 -4.96
CA PRO A 56 3.90 3.56 -5.10
C PRO A 56 4.56 4.77 -5.79
N ALA A 57 3.92 5.36 -6.80
CA ALA A 57 4.43 6.54 -7.48
C ALA A 57 4.48 7.73 -6.51
N LEU A 58 3.36 7.99 -5.83
CA LEU A 58 3.25 9.01 -4.79
C LEU A 58 4.33 8.83 -3.72
N TRP A 59 4.48 7.61 -3.21
CA TRP A 59 5.44 7.31 -2.16
C TRP A 59 6.89 7.49 -2.61
N ARG A 60 7.19 7.10 -3.85
CA ARG A 60 8.51 7.33 -4.43
C ARG A 60 8.84 8.82 -4.52
N GLU A 61 7.87 9.66 -4.91
CA GLU A 61 8.11 11.11 -4.93
C GLU A 61 8.29 11.68 -3.52
N ALA A 62 7.56 11.18 -2.51
CA ALA A 62 7.78 11.57 -1.12
C ALA A 62 9.19 11.20 -0.62
N ILE A 63 9.68 9.99 -0.93
CA ILE A 63 11.07 9.59 -0.62
C ILE A 63 12.08 10.51 -1.32
N ARG A 64 11.85 10.87 -2.59
CA ARG A 64 12.72 11.81 -3.32
C ARG A 64 12.72 13.22 -2.72
N ALA A 65 11.60 13.63 -2.14
CA ALA A 65 11.50 14.89 -1.38
C ALA A 65 12.20 14.82 -0.02
N GLY A 66 12.78 13.68 0.35
CA GLY A 66 13.52 13.49 1.59
C GLY A 66 12.69 12.96 2.75
N ASN A 67 11.46 12.50 2.51
CA ASN A 67 10.59 11.97 3.56
C ASN A 67 11.23 10.74 4.22
N PRO A 68 11.54 10.78 5.53
CA PRO A 68 12.18 9.67 6.23
C PRO A 68 11.17 8.63 6.75
N ARG A 69 9.86 8.90 6.63
CA ARG A 69 8.80 8.04 7.18
C ARG A 69 8.65 6.77 6.34
N ARG A 70 7.91 5.80 6.86
CA ARG A 70 7.49 4.59 6.13
C ARG A 70 6.00 4.70 5.77
N LEU A 71 5.63 4.27 4.57
CA LEU A 71 4.23 4.18 4.18
C LEU A 71 3.70 2.78 4.49
N HIS A 72 2.73 2.76 5.39
CA HIS A 72 1.98 1.55 5.73
C HIS A 72 0.68 1.51 4.93
N VAL A 73 0.44 0.40 4.23
CA VAL A 73 -0.77 0.19 3.43
C VAL A 73 -1.59 -0.93 4.05
N MET A 74 -2.85 -0.62 4.38
CA MET A 74 -3.78 -1.62 4.86
C MET A 74 -4.43 -2.35 3.69
N VAL A 75 -4.29 -3.68 3.64
CA VAL A 75 -4.93 -4.53 2.63
C VAL A 75 -5.75 -5.63 3.27
N SER A 76 -6.87 -6.02 2.66
CA SER A 76 -7.67 -7.15 3.14
C SER A 76 -6.89 -8.47 3.15
N ARG A 77 -7.18 -9.34 4.13
CA ARG A 77 -6.64 -10.72 4.20
C ARG A 77 -7.09 -11.63 3.04
N HIS A 78 -8.06 -11.21 2.23
CA HIS A 78 -8.55 -11.99 1.08
C HIS A 78 -7.44 -12.28 0.06
N ARG A 79 -7.60 -13.35 -0.74
CA ARG A 79 -6.59 -13.79 -1.72
C ARG A 79 -6.11 -12.67 -2.65
N ASP A 80 -7.02 -11.80 -3.08
CA ASP A 80 -6.74 -10.70 -4.00
C ASP A 80 -5.97 -9.57 -3.28
N GLY A 81 -6.32 -9.28 -2.03
CA GLY A 81 -5.59 -8.33 -1.19
C GLY A 81 -4.16 -8.80 -0.89
N GLN A 82 -3.94 -10.10 -0.72
CA GLN A 82 -2.59 -10.66 -0.58
C GLN A 82 -1.78 -10.67 -1.88
N ALA A 83 -2.41 -10.68 -3.04
CA ALA A 83 -1.71 -10.51 -4.31
C ALA A 83 -1.20 -9.07 -4.44
N LEU A 84 -2.04 -8.09 -4.11
CA LEU A 84 -1.64 -6.67 -4.03
C LEU A 84 -0.56 -6.43 -2.97
N ALA A 85 -0.63 -7.10 -1.82
CA ALA A 85 0.39 -7.00 -0.78
C ALA A 85 1.79 -7.32 -1.30
N ARG A 86 1.92 -8.43 -2.04
CA ARG A 86 3.19 -8.86 -2.65
C ARG A 86 3.67 -7.89 -3.71
N LEU A 87 2.73 -7.27 -4.42
CA LEU A 87 3.03 -6.27 -5.44
C LEU A 87 3.60 -5.00 -4.79
N PHE A 88 2.94 -4.48 -3.75
CA PHE A 88 3.37 -3.29 -3.01
C PHE A 88 4.72 -3.44 -2.31
N ALA A 89 5.03 -4.64 -1.79
CA ALA A 89 6.34 -4.93 -1.22
C ALA A 89 7.51 -4.69 -2.20
N ARG A 90 7.29 -4.80 -3.52
CA ARG A 90 8.31 -4.51 -4.56
C ARG A 90 8.77 -3.06 -4.56
N TRP A 91 7.94 -2.15 -4.05
CA TRP A 91 8.22 -0.71 -3.99
C TRP A 91 8.50 -0.22 -2.57
N GLY A 92 8.83 -1.13 -1.65
CA GLY A 92 9.20 -0.78 -0.27
C GLY A 92 8.02 -0.31 0.59
N LEU A 93 6.79 -0.56 0.16
CA LEU A 93 5.60 -0.27 0.95
C LEU A 93 5.39 -1.38 1.98
N GLU A 94 5.17 -0.99 3.23
CA GLU A 94 4.89 -1.94 4.30
C GLU A 94 3.41 -2.26 4.34
N VAL A 95 3.07 -3.53 4.22
CA VAL A 95 1.68 -3.94 4.10
C VAL A 95 1.18 -4.52 5.41
N ILE A 96 0.11 -3.93 5.93
CA ILE A 96 -0.58 -4.37 7.13
C ILE A 96 -1.87 -5.08 6.71
N ALA A 97 -2.00 -6.35 7.08
CA ALA A 97 -3.18 -7.13 6.73
C ALA A 97 -4.39 -6.72 7.61
N GLY A 98 -5.36 -6.02 7.04
CA GLY A 98 -6.64 -5.66 7.64
C GLY A 98 -7.67 -6.80 7.60
N SER A 99 -8.47 -6.93 8.65
CA SER A 99 -9.69 -7.75 8.64
C SER A 99 -10.70 -7.23 9.65
N SER A 100 -11.98 -7.16 9.28
CA SER A 100 -13.09 -6.97 10.21
C SER A 100 -13.19 -8.13 11.22
N ASP A 101 -13.67 -7.82 12.41
CA ASP A 101 -13.97 -8.79 13.46
C ASP A 101 -15.07 -9.75 12.95
N ARG A 102 -14.76 -11.03 12.78
CA ARG A 102 -15.78 -12.07 12.87
C ARG A 102 -15.67 -12.68 14.25
N VAL A 103 -16.61 -12.32 15.13
CA VAL A 103 -16.90 -13.14 16.30
C VAL A 103 -17.23 -14.52 15.78
N ARG A 104 -16.41 -15.52 16.11
CA ARG A 104 -16.75 -16.91 15.81
C ARG A 104 -17.93 -17.29 16.69
N ALA A 105 -18.80 -18.15 16.18
CA ALA A 105 -19.95 -18.67 16.94
C ALA A 105 -19.55 -19.41 18.24
N ASP A 106 -18.27 -19.74 18.41
CA ASP A 106 -17.68 -20.41 19.59
C ASP A 106 -17.10 -19.45 20.65
N GLY A 107 -17.26 -18.13 20.50
CA GLY A 107 -16.81 -17.15 21.49
C GLY A 107 -15.31 -16.82 21.46
N GLY A 108 -14.54 -17.38 20.52
CA GLY A 108 -13.11 -17.08 20.38
C GLY A 108 -12.81 -15.75 19.69
N THR A 109 -11.98 -14.90 20.30
CA THR A 109 -11.45 -13.66 19.71
C THR A 109 -10.11 -13.91 19.01
N ARG A 110 -10.05 -13.72 17.69
CA ARG A 110 -8.77 -13.66 16.95
C ARG A 110 -8.28 -12.21 16.92
N PRO A 111 -7.09 -11.88 17.41
CA PRO A 111 -6.63 -10.50 17.52
C PRO A 111 -6.54 -9.78 16.16
N LYS A 112 -6.86 -8.48 16.19
CA LYS A 112 -7.05 -7.59 15.04
C LYS A 112 -5.77 -7.36 14.26
N GLY A 113 -5.86 -7.34 12.93
CA GLY A 113 -4.75 -6.93 12.07
C GLY A 113 -4.48 -5.42 12.11
N GLY A 114 -5.52 -4.60 12.28
CA GLY A 114 -5.37 -3.15 12.48
C GLY A 114 -4.71 -2.77 13.81
N ALA A 115 -4.84 -3.63 14.84
CA ALA A 115 -4.10 -3.44 16.09
C ALA A 115 -2.58 -3.67 15.92
N THR A 116 -2.17 -4.37 14.86
CA THR A 116 -0.76 -4.49 14.48
C THR A 116 -0.19 -3.18 13.92
N ALA A 117 -1.03 -2.26 13.41
CA ALA A 117 -0.59 -0.96 12.91
C ALA A 117 -0.25 0.05 14.02
N LEU A 118 -0.66 -0.22 15.25
CA LEU A 118 -0.47 0.65 16.41
C LEU A 118 0.70 0.21 17.32
N ARG A 119 1.47 -0.80 16.89
CA ARG A 119 2.68 -1.29 17.59
C ARG A 119 3.92 -0.85 16.86
#